data_AF-A0A9D4KU55-F1
#
_entry.id   AF-A0A9D4KU55-F1
#
_cell.length_a   1.000
_cell.length_b   1.000
_cell.length_c   1.000
_cell.angle_alpha   90.00
_cell.angle_beta   90.00
_cell.angle_gamma   90.00
#
_symmetry.space_group_name_H-M   'P 1'
#
loop_
_entity.id
_entity.type
_entity.pdbx_description
1 polymer ?
#
loop_
_entity_poly.entity_id
_entity_poly.type
_entity_poly.pdbx_seq_one_letter_code
_entity_poly.pdbx_strand_id
1 'polypeptide(L)'
;MKANVLTVEDLANTDPALIIICTQPHNNLYTASELYIVHSLIISCTQPHTNLYTASELYKLYIVHSLILICTQPHTNLYTASELYIVHSLILICTQPHTNLYTASELYKLYIVHSLILICTQPHTNLYTASELYKLYIVHSLILTCTQPHTNLYTASEL
;
A
#
# COMPACT_ATOMS: atom_id res chain seq x y z
N MET A 1 -13.75 2.55 20.12
CA MET A 1 -13.85 2.72 18.66
C MET A 1 -13.79 1.32 18.05
N LYS A 2 -14.82 0.86 17.33
CA LYS A 2 -14.80 -0.47 16.70
C LYS A 2 -13.97 -0.38 15.42
N ALA A 3 -12.92 -1.19 15.32
CA ALA A 3 -12.23 -1.40 14.04
C ALA A 3 -13.16 -2.21 13.13
N ASN A 4 -13.35 -1.75 11.90
CA ASN A 4 -13.97 -2.58 10.88
C ASN A 4 -12.88 -3.49 10.34
N VAL A 5 -12.85 -4.73 10.81
CA VAL A 5 -11.99 -5.77 10.26
C VAL A 5 -12.73 -6.38 9.08
N LEU A 6 -12.20 -6.16 7.88
CA LEU A 6 -12.69 -6.78 6.66
C LEU A 6 -11.69 -7.88 6.30
N THR A 7 -12.04 -9.13 6.60
CA THR A 7 -11.31 -10.31 6.13
C THR A 7 -11.91 -10.70 4.78
N VAL A 8 -11.16 -10.51 3.70
CA VAL A 8 -11.59 -10.88 2.35
C VAL A 8 -10.99 -12.25 2.04
N GLU A 9 -11.59 -13.31 2.60
CA GLU A 9 -11.08 -14.68 2.43
C GLU A 9 -11.57 -15.35 1.13
N ASP A 10 -12.63 -14.85 0.47
CA ASP A 10 -13.23 -15.54 -0.68
C ASP A 10 -13.46 -14.67 -1.93
N LEU A 11 -12.58 -13.69 -2.20
CA LEU A 11 -12.71 -12.82 -3.38
C LEU A 11 -11.57 -12.97 -4.39
N ALA A 12 -11.07 -14.20 -4.57
CA ALA A 12 -10.03 -14.49 -5.56
C ALA A 12 -10.46 -14.29 -7.04
N ASN A 13 -11.71 -13.88 -7.33
CA ASN A 13 -12.23 -13.80 -8.71
C ASN A 13 -13.18 -12.63 -9.02
N THR A 14 -13.39 -11.68 -8.12
CA THR A 14 -14.17 -10.46 -8.44
C THR A 14 -13.42 -9.25 -7.93
N ASP A 15 -13.25 -8.23 -8.77
CA ASP A 15 -12.59 -6.95 -8.45
C ASP A 15 -13.47 -6.14 -7.48
N PRO A 16 -13.27 -6.18 -6.15
CA PRO A 16 -14.12 -5.44 -5.24
C PRO A 16 -13.57 -4.03 -5.13
N ALA A 17 -14.15 -3.10 -5.88
CA ALA A 17 -14.01 -1.70 -5.54
C ALA A 17 -14.74 -1.43 -4.22
N LEU A 18 -14.00 -1.27 -3.12
CA LEU A 18 -14.56 -0.90 -1.82
C LEU A 18 -14.52 0.63 -1.66
N ILE A 19 -15.69 1.23 -1.37
CA ILE A 19 -15.82 2.67 -1.12
C ILE A 19 -16.26 2.88 0.32
N ILE A 20 -15.51 3.70 1.06
CA ILE A 20 -15.80 4.02 2.46
C ILE A 20 -15.91 5.55 2.63
N ILE A 21 -17.05 6.00 3.17
CA ILE A 21 -17.33 7.40 3.51
C ILE A 21 -17.67 7.49 4.99
N CYS A 22 -16.94 8.33 5.72
CA CYS A 22 -16.94 8.33 7.19
C CYS A 22 -16.19 9.53 7.75
N THR A 23 -16.15 9.68 9.08
CA THR A 23 -15.35 10.73 9.74
C THR A 23 -13.97 10.21 10.16
N GLN A 24 -13.93 9.17 11.00
CA GLN A 24 -12.69 8.62 11.55
C GLN A 24 -12.71 7.09 11.52
N PRO A 25 -12.52 6.46 10.35
CA PRO A 25 -12.47 5.00 10.27
C PRO A 25 -11.12 4.47 10.77
N HIS A 26 -11.17 3.29 11.37
CA HIS A 26 -10.01 2.40 11.49
C HIS A 26 -10.28 1.16 10.66
N ASN A 27 -9.60 1.07 9.51
CA ASN A 27 -9.76 -0.02 8.55
C ASN A 27 -8.51 -0.89 8.58
N ASN A 28 -8.70 -2.16 8.88
CA ASN A 28 -7.67 -3.18 8.68
C ASN A 28 -8.18 -4.15 7.62
N LEU A 29 -7.46 -4.23 6.51
CA LEU A 29 -7.76 -5.15 5.41
C LEU A 29 -6.64 -6.20 5.35
N TYR A 30 -7.03 -7.47 5.46
CA TYR A 30 -6.14 -8.62 5.35
C TYR A 30 -6.52 -9.41 4.11
N THR A 31 -5.53 -9.66 3.26
CA THR A 31 -5.71 -10.34 1.99
C THR A 31 -4.64 -11.42 1.85
N ALA A 32 -5.10 -12.66 1.63
CA ALA A 32 -4.28 -13.81 1.33
C ALA A 32 -4.93 -14.56 0.17
N SER A 33 -4.17 -14.87 -0.88
CA SER A 33 -4.68 -15.58 -2.05
C SER A 33 -3.56 -16.34 -2.75
N GLU A 34 -3.96 -17.31 -3.57
CA GLU A 34 -3.05 -18.30 -4.14
C GLU A 34 -2.38 -17.85 -5.46
N LEU A 35 -2.90 -16.85 -6.18
CA LEU A 35 -2.35 -16.52 -7.51
C LEU A 35 -2.39 -15.03 -7.92
N TYR A 36 -3.48 -14.31 -7.59
CA TYR A 36 -3.67 -12.93 -8.05
C TYR A 36 -4.49 -12.14 -7.05
N ILE A 37 -3.98 -10.97 -6.65
CA ILE A 37 -4.68 -10.06 -5.74
C ILE A 37 -4.79 -8.70 -6.43
N VAL A 38 -6.02 -8.26 -6.69
CA VAL A 38 -6.32 -6.88 -7.08
C VAL A 38 -7.31 -6.32 -6.09
N HIS A 39 -6.93 -5.23 -5.44
CA HIS A 39 -7.85 -4.45 -4.63
C HIS A 39 -7.80 -2.98 -5.01
N SER A 40 -8.98 -2.41 -5.12
CA SER A 40 -9.20 -0.99 -5.31
C SER A 40 -9.99 -0.45 -4.12
N LEU A 41 -9.40 0.48 -3.38
CA LEU A 41 -10.00 1.10 -2.19
C LEU A 41 -10.09 2.60 -2.38
N ILE A 42 -11.29 3.15 -2.18
CA ILE A 42 -11.53 4.59 -2.20
C ILE A 42 -12.06 5.00 -0.82
N ILE A 43 -11.34 5.91 -0.15
CA ILE A 43 -11.72 6.41 1.17
C ILE A 43 -11.83 7.93 1.11
N SER A 44 -12.97 8.44 1.57
CA SER A 44 -13.23 9.87 1.75
C SER A 44 -13.67 10.14 3.18
N CYS A 45 -12.71 10.35 4.08
CA CYS A 45 -12.96 10.59 5.50
C CYS A 45 -12.06 11.72 6.05
N THR A 46 -12.35 12.30 7.21
CA THR A 46 -11.51 13.40 7.75
C THR A 46 -10.16 12.88 8.22
N GLN A 47 -10.13 11.87 9.10
CA GLN A 47 -8.90 11.32 9.67
C GLN A 47 -8.92 9.79 9.65
N PRO A 48 -8.81 9.16 8.47
CA PRO A 48 -8.77 7.71 8.40
C PRO A 48 -7.42 7.15 8.83
N HIS A 49 -7.49 6.05 9.55
CA HIS A 49 -6.37 5.14 9.76
C HIS A 49 -6.62 3.87 8.95
N THR A 50 -5.77 3.63 7.95
CA THR A 50 -5.88 2.47 7.06
C THR A 50 -4.61 1.64 7.17
N ASN A 51 -4.77 0.39 7.57
CA ASN A 51 -3.71 -0.61 7.45
C ASN A 51 -4.14 -1.67 6.46
N LEU A 52 -3.30 -1.92 5.45
CA LEU A 52 -3.48 -2.99 4.49
C LEU A 52 -2.33 -3.97 4.64
N TYR A 53 -2.69 -5.22 4.89
CA TYR A 53 -1.77 -6.35 5.02
C TYR A 53 -2.07 -7.36 3.93
N THR A 54 -1.03 -7.67 3.16
CA THR A 54 -1.12 -8.64 2.08
C THR A 54 0.07 -9.57 2.17
N ALA A 55 -0.21 -10.86 2.27
CA ALA A 55 0.79 -11.90 2.38
C ALA A 55 0.43 -13.09 1.49
N SER A 56 1.43 -13.78 0.95
CA SER A 56 1.26 -15.05 0.26
C SER A 56 2.54 -15.88 0.34
N GLU A 57 2.37 -17.19 0.51
CA GLU A 57 3.45 -18.17 0.65
C GLU A 57 3.78 -18.89 -0.68
N LEU A 58 3.29 -18.38 -1.81
CA LEU A 58 3.44 -19.03 -3.12
C LEU A 58 4.29 -18.23 -4.11
N TYR A 59 5.15 -18.99 -4.82
CA TYR A 59 6.17 -18.58 -5.79
C TYR A 59 5.73 -17.74 -7.00
N LYS A 60 4.44 -17.38 -7.14
CA LYS A 60 3.89 -16.75 -8.36
C LYS A 60 2.78 -15.74 -8.10
N LEU A 61 2.82 -15.00 -7.00
CA LEU A 61 1.80 -13.98 -6.74
C LEU A 61 2.08 -12.67 -7.50
N TYR A 62 1.03 -12.14 -8.12
CA TYR A 62 0.95 -10.77 -8.63
C TYR A 62 -0.04 -9.96 -7.79
N ILE A 63 0.46 -8.88 -7.17
CA ILE A 63 -0.34 -7.98 -6.32
C ILE A 63 -0.49 -6.64 -7.01
N VAL A 64 -1.73 -6.15 -7.10
CA VAL A 64 -2.02 -4.74 -7.40
C VAL A 64 -2.89 -4.17 -6.30
N HIS A 65 -2.40 -3.14 -5.64
CA HIS A 65 -3.24 -2.29 -4.82
C HIS A 65 -3.37 -0.92 -5.45
N SER A 66 -4.62 -0.49 -5.58
CA SER A 66 -4.97 0.89 -5.92
C SER A 66 -5.69 1.50 -4.72
N LEU A 67 -5.13 2.55 -4.14
CA LEU A 67 -5.76 3.28 -3.03
C LEU A 67 -5.88 4.76 -3.38
N ILE A 68 -7.09 5.29 -3.25
CA ILE A 68 -7.41 6.71 -3.42
C ILE A 68 -7.92 7.26 -2.08
N LEU A 69 -7.29 8.33 -1.61
CA LEU A 69 -7.58 8.92 -0.31
C LEU A 69 -7.83 10.44 -0.43
N ILE A 70 -9.01 10.88 -0.01
CA ILE A 70 -9.42 12.30 0.00
C ILE A 70 -9.76 12.69 1.43
N CYS A 71 -8.78 13.24 2.17
CA CYS A 71 -8.85 13.36 3.64
C CYS A 71 -8.06 14.56 4.17
N THR A 72 -8.26 15.00 5.42
CA THR A 72 -7.41 16.07 5.99
C THR A 72 -6.09 15.52 6.52
N GLN A 73 -6.14 14.50 7.37
CA GLN A 73 -4.94 13.93 8.02
C GLN A 73 -5.01 12.40 8.04
N PRO A 74 -4.84 11.73 6.88
CA PRO A 74 -4.84 10.28 6.88
C PRO A 74 -3.53 9.70 7.40
N HIS A 75 -3.64 8.54 8.03
CA HIS A 75 -2.52 7.65 8.29
C HIS A 75 -2.72 6.35 7.52
N THR A 76 -1.78 6.04 6.64
CA THR A 76 -1.82 4.83 5.82
C THR A 76 -0.57 4.00 6.06
N ASN A 77 -0.74 2.74 6.43
CA ASN A 77 0.33 1.76 6.45
C ASN A 77 -0.01 0.62 5.48
N LEU A 78 0.91 0.30 4.59
CA LEU A 78 0.78 -0.81 3.66
C LEU A 78 1.94 -1.77 3.89
N TYR A 79 1.60 -3.02 4.20
CA TYR A 79 2.52 -4.11 4.43
C TYR A 79 2.28 -5.19 3.38
N THR A 80 3.30 -5.48 2.59
CA THR A 80 3.22 -6.49 1.54
C THR A 80 4.40 -7.44 1.63
N ALA A 81 4.09 -8.72 1.81
CA ALA A 81 5.05 -9.81 1.71
C ALA A 81 4.64 -10.70 0.53
N SER A 82 5.47 -10.76 -0.51
CA SER A 82 5.20 -11.64 -1.66
C SER A 82 6.46 -11.94 -2.47
N GLU A 83 6.34 -12.89 -3.39
CA GLU A 83 7.50 -13.58 -3.96
C GLU A 83 7.82 -13.22 -5.42
N LEU A 84 7.01 -12.40 -6.13
CA LEU A 84 7.26 -12.16 -7.56
C LEU A 84 7.02 -10.73 -8.05
N TYR A 85 5.79 -10.22 -7.94
CA TYR A 85 5.44 -8.94 -8.55
C TYR A 85 4.45 -8.14 -7.70
N ILE A 86 4.83 -6.91 -7.38
CA ILE A 86 4.06 -6.02 -6.52
C ILE A 86 3.88 -4.67 -7.22
N VAL A 87 2.63 -4.22 -7.34
CA VAL A 87 2.29 -2.86 -7.77
C VAL A 87 1.45 -2.20 -6.70
N HIS A 88 1.95 -1.06 -6.22
CA HIS A 88 1.15 -0.15 -5.42
C HIS A 88 0.95 1.14 -6.19
N SER A 89 -0.31 1.49 -6.38
CA SER A 89 -0.75 2.78 -6.93
C SER A 89 -1.52 3.51 -5.85
N LEU A 90 -1.00 4.64 -5.40
CA LEU A 90 -1.55 5.37 -4.28
C LEU A 90 -1.71 6.84 -4.67
N ILE A 91 -2.93 7.36 -4.53
CA ILE A 91 -3.28 8.75 -4.83
C ILE A 91 -3.82 9.39 -3.55
N LEU A 92 -3.15 10.42 -3.04
CA LEU A 92 -3.58 11.18 -1.88
C LEU A 92 -3.86 12.63 -2.24
N ILE A 93 -5.07 13.08 -1.92
CA ILE A 93 -5.48 14.48 -1.97
C ILE A 93 -5.78 14.89 -0.54
N CYS A 94 -4.76 15.37 0.18
CA CYS A 94 -4.84 15.51 1.64
C CYS A 94 -4.08 16.70 2.21
N THR A 95 -4.38 17.15 3.43
CA THR A 95 -3.63 18.28 4.02
C THR A 95 -2.26 17.81 4.54
N GLN A 96 -2.25 16.83 5.43
CA GLN A 96 -1.04 16.32 6.09
C GLN A 96 -1.08 14.79 6.15
N PRO A 97 -0.86 14.08 5.02
CA PRO A 97 -0.86 12.63 5.06
C PRO A 97 0.42 12.08 5.68
N HIS A 98 0.26 10.97 6.41
CA HIS A 98 1.37 10.12 6.80
C HIS A 98 1.22 8.75 6.12
N THR A 99 2.22 8.36 5.34
CA THR A 99 2.22 7.12 4.58
C THR A 99 3.47 6.31 4.90
N ASN A 100 3.29 5.07 5.35
CA ASN A 100 4.36 4.11 5.43
C ASN A 100 4.07 2.94 4.50
N LEU A 101 5.06 2.55 3.73
CA LEU A 101 4.99 1.42 2.82
C LEU A 101 6.13 0.47 3.12
N TYR A 102 5.79 -0.76 3.46
CA TYR A 102 6.72 -1.82 3.80
C TYR A 102 6.54 -2.97 2.82
N THR A 103 7.63 -3.34 2.16
CA THR A 103 7.65 -4.45 1.23
C THR A 103 8.79 -5.39 1.57
N ALA A 104 8.48 -6.67 1.73
CA ALA A 104 9.44 -7.73 2.05
C ALA A 104 9.29 -8.93 1.11
N SER A 105 10.38 -9.65 0.86
CA SER A 105 10.38 -10.88 0.04
C SER A 105 11.59 -11.77 0.35
N GLU A 106 11.35 -13.09 0.34
CA GLU A 106 12.31 -14.13 0.73
C GLU A 106 12.81 -15.02 -0.45
N LEU A 107 12.29 -14.88 -1.69
CA LEU A 107 12.67 -15.76 -2.84
C LEU A 107 13.12 -15.11 -4.17
N TYR A 108 14.05 -15.80 -4.86
CA TYR A 108 14.83 -15.56 -6.11
C TYR A 108 14.70 -14.27 -6.96
N LYS A 109 13.51 -13.68 -7.18
CA LYS A 109 13.29 -12.50 -8.03
C LYS A 109 12.07 -11.69 -7.57
N LEU A 110 12.27 -10.40 -7.27
CA LEU A 110 11.17 -9.49 -6.93
C LEU A 110 11.16 -8.27 -7.85
N TYR A 111 9.98 -7.95 -8.38
CA TYR A 111 9.72 -6.72 -9.10
C TYR A 111 8.69 -5.88 -8.35
N ILE A 112 9.08 -4.66 -7.99
CA ILE A 112 8.22 -3.72 -7.27
C ILE A 112 8.02 -2.48 -8.11
N VAL A 113 6.76 -2.06 -8.26
CA VAL A 113 6.39 -0.75 -8.76
C VAL A 113 5.59 -0.03 -7.70
N HIS A 114 6.11 1.10 -7.27
CA HIS A 114 5.39 2.02 -6.42
C HIS A 114 5.12 3.29 -7.22
N SER A 115 3.85 3.57 -7.46
CA SER A 115 3.36 4.79 -8.08
C SER A 115 2.60 5.58 -7.03
N LEU A 116 3.14 6.73 -6.66
CA LEU A 116 2.60 7.57 -5.61
C LEU A 116 2.37 8.99 -6.12
N ILE A 117 1.13 9.45 -6.03
CA ILE A 117 0.71 10.81 -6.39
C ILE A 117 0.21 11.49 -5.13
N LEU A 118 0.86 12.56 -4.70
CA LEU A 118 0.39 13.38 -3.58
C LEU A 118 0.09 14.81 -4.02
N ILE A 119 -1.11 15.26 -3.66
CA ILE A 119 -1.56 16.65 -3.77
C ILE A 119 -1.87 17.11 -2.35
N CYS A 120 -0.88 17.70 -1.68
CA CYS A 120 -0.92 17.89 -0.23
C CYS A 120 -0.16 19.12 0.29
N THR A 121 -0.34 19.53 1.54
CA THR A 121 0.50 20.60 2.13
C THR A 121 1.80 20.03 2.70
N GLN A 122 1.73 19.12 3.67
CA GLN A 122 2.88 18.57 4.38
C GLN A 122 2.79 17.04 4.43
N PRO A 123 3.15 16.33 3.35
CA PRO A 123 3.20 14.87 3.39
C PRO A 123 4.44 14.37 4.11
N HIS A 124 4.24 13.31 4.91
CA HIS A 124 5.31 12.46 5.43
C HIS A 124 5.19 11.07 4.81
N THR A 125 6.21 10.64 4.07
CA THR A 125 6.22 9.35 3.39
C THR A 125 7.48 8.58 3.74
N ASN A 126 7.34 7.36 4.23
CA ASN A 126 8.45 6.43 4.40
C ASN A 126 8.21 5.19 3.55
N LEU A 127 9.18 4.84 2.71
CA LEU A 127 9.19 3.61 1.96
C LEU A 127 10.33 2.71 2.45
N TYR A 128 9.98 1.49 2.80
CA TYR A 128 10.90 0.46 3.24
C TYR A 128 10.75 -0.75 2.32
N THR A 129 11.87 -1.17 1.73
CA THR A 129 11.95 -2.38 0.95
C THR A 129 13.08 -3.24 1.49
N ALA A 130 12.76 -4.46 1.89
CA ALA A 130 13.72 -5.46 2.37
C ALA A 130 13.63 -6.71 1.49
N SER A 131 14.77 -7.35 1.22
CA SER A 131 14.84 -8.44 0.24
C SER A 131 16.06 -9.33 0.51
N GLU A 132 15.88 -10.64 0.69
CA GLU A 132 17.00 -11.59 0.84
C GLU A 132 17.44 -12.19 -0.53
N LEU A 133 17.39 -11.38 -1.59
CA LEU A 133 17.31 -11.88 -2.98
C LEU A 133 18.54 -11.68 -3.86
N TYR A 134 18.74 -12.63 -4.77
CA TYR A 134 19.70 -12.56 -5.86
C TYR A 134 19.38 -11.45 -6.91
N LYS A 135 18.09 -11.12 -7.14
CA LYS A 135 17.67 -10.11 -8.13
C LYS A 135 16.45 -9.31 -7.65
N LEU A 136 16.68 -8.03 -7.35
CA LEU A 136 15.67 -7.06 -6.95
C LEU A 136 15.56 -5.97 -8.03
N TYR A 137 14.34 -5.72 -8.51
CA TYR A 137 14.05 -4.59 -9.38
C TYR A 137 12.97 -3.73 -8.74
N ILE A 138 13.28 -2.45 -8.53
CA ILE A 138 12.35 -1.51 -7.92
C ILE A 138 12.23 -0.27 -8.79
N VAL A 139 10.99 0.11 -9.08
CA VAL A 139 10.63 1.39 -9.68
C VAL A 139 9.78 2.17 -8.70
N HIS A 140 10.28 3.34 -8.32
CA HIS A 140 9.52 4.34 -7.59
C HIS A 140 9.18 5.49 -8.53
N SER A 141 7.89 5.71 -8.75
CA SER A 141 7.36 6.88 -9.43
C SER A 141 6.66 7.74 -8.39
N LEU A 142 7.18 8.95 -8.16
CA LEU A 142 6.64 9.89 -7.19
C LEU A 142 6.29 11.20 -7.88
N ILE A 143 5.03 11.60 -7.80
CA ILE A 143 4.54 12.89 -8.27
C ILE A 143 4.06 13.67 -7.06
N LEU A 144 4.72 14.79 -6.78
CA LEU A 144 4.43 15.67 -5.66
C LEU A 144 3.91 17.01 -6.15
N THR A 145 2.71 17.37 -5.71
CA THR A 145 2.21 18.73 -5.74
C THR A 145 2.02 19.18 -4.29
N CYS A 146 3.13 19.53 -3.64
CA CYS A 146 3.15 19.83 -2.21
C CYS A 146 3.99 21.05 -1.82
N THR A 147 3.65 21.67 -0.68
CA THR A 147 4.39 22.83 -0.17
C THR A 147 5.61 22.42 0.67
N GLN A 148 5.52 21.34 1.46
CA GLN A 148 6.58 20.88 2.36
C GLN A 148 6.66 19.35 2.44
N PRO A 149 7.18 18.67 1.39
CA PRO A 149 7.26 17.22 1.39
C PRO A 149 8.44 16.67 2.19
N HIS A 150 8.20 15.62 2.96
CA HIS A 150 9.21 14.79 3.60
C HIS A 150 9.08 13.35 3.12
N THR A 151 10.13 12.84 2.47
CA THR A 151 10.16 11.47 1.93
C THR A 151 11.46 10.78 2.31
N ASN A 152 11.34 9.61 2.94
CA ASN A 152 12.46 8.73 3.21
C ASN A 152 12.31 7.43 2.43
N LEU A 153 13.40 6.95 1.83
CA LEU A 153 13.47 5.69 1.13
C LEU A 153 14.58 4.84 1.74
N TYR A 154 14.22 3.64 2.18
CA TYR A 154 15.11 2.64 2.74
C TYR A 154 15.02 1.37 1.91
N THR A 155 16.16 0.92 1.39
CA THR A 155 16.25 -0.34 0.66
C THR A 155 17.36 -1.16 1.29
N ALA A 156 17.02 -2.34 1.78
CA ALA A 156 17.93 -3.33 2.31
C ALA A 156 17.87 -4.58 1.43
N SER A 157 19.03 -5.08 1.04
CA SER A 157 19.15 -6.36 0.36
C SER A 157 20.27 -7.17 0.98
N GLU A 158 19.96 -8.37 1.47
CA GLU A 158 20.97 -9.35 1.88
C GLU A 158 21.30 -10.23 0.66
N LEU A 159 22.60 -10.41 0.38
CA LEU A 159 23.14 -11.18 -0.75
C LEU A 159 23.79 -12.47 -0.26
#